data_AF-A0A1H7KQZ3-F1
#
_entry.id   AF-A0A1H7KQZ3-F1
#
_cell.length_a   1.000
_cell.length_b   1.000
_cell.length_c   1.000
_cell.angle_alpha   90.00
_cell.angle_beta   90.00
_cell.angle_gamma   90.00
#
_symmetry.space_group_name_H-M   'P 1'
#
loop_
_entity.id
_entity.type
_entity.pdbx_description
1 polymer ?
#
loop_
_entity_poly.entity_id
_entity_poly.type
_entity_poly.pdbx_seq_one_letter_code
_entity_poly.pdbx_strand_id
1 'polypeptide(L)'
;MINKFSDLKLDAVIDRKNAKISFHQLDYYTLFRLFETLKKVFGEGEFLYEQLHNTDLSYFKHRLRNNLVGKLNNNGIHTLGQLFDLSEEDLMNCKGIGQRGALAVFALIKEIFSDKDKQVREITSL
;
A
#
# COMPACT_ATOMS: atom_id res chain seq x y z
N MET A 1 -4.75 -30.10 3.92
CA MET A 1 -4.16 -28.75 4.06
C MET A 1 -4.38 -28.03 2.74
N ILE A 2 -5.24 -27.01 2.70
CA ILE A 2 -5.41 -26.19 1.49
C ILE A 2 -4.17 -25.30 1.41
N ASN A 3 -3.39 -25.44 0.34
CA ASN A 3 -2.16 -24.68 0.14
C ASN A 3 -2.53 -23.22 -0.21
N LYS A 4 -2.72 -22.38 0.82
CA LYS A 4 -3.16 -20.97 0.70
C LYS A 4 -2.24 -20.09 -0.19
N PHE A 5 -1.06 -20.58 -0.55
CA PHE A 5 -0.12 -19.89 -1.42
C PHE A 5 -0.39 -20.10 -2.93
N SER A 6 -1.34 -20.97 -3.30
CA SER A 6 -1.60 -21.30 -4.71
C SER A 6 -2.01 -20.11 -5.56
N ASP A 7 -2.69 -19.14 -4.94
CA ASP A 7 -3.33 -18.03 -5.64
C ASP A 7 -2.52 -16.73 -5.55
N LEU A 8 -1.44 -16.74 -4.75
CA LEU A 8 -0.59 -15.57 -4.55
C LEU A 8 0.31 -15.33 -5.76
N LYS A 9 0.34 -14.06 -6.17
CA LYS A 9 1.14 -13.57 -7.30
C LYS A 9 1.87 -12.31 -6.87
N LEU A 10 3.12 -12.19 -7.31
CA LEU A 10 3.92 -10.99 -7.17
C LEU A 10 4.01 -10.31 -8.52
N ASP A 11 3.46 -9.09 -8.61
CA ASP A 11 3.71 -8.19 -9.73
C ASP A 11 4.99 -7.40 -9.41
N ALA A 12 5.99 -7.48 -10.28
CA ALA A 12 7.31 -6.86 -10.09
C ALA A 12 7.80 -6.22 -11.38
N VAL A 13 8.70 -5.23 -11.28
CA VAL A 13 9.42 -4.69 -12.44
C VAL A 13 10.86 -5.18 -12.37
N ILE A 14 11.26 -6.02 -13.32
CA ILE A 14 12.60 -6.60 -13.42
C ILE A 14 13.21 -6.10 -14.73
N ASP A 15 14.37 -5.46 -14.67
CA ASP A 15 15.06 -4.89 -15.85
C ASP A 15 14.14 -4.01 -16.72
N ARG A 16 13.36 -3.14 -16.08
CA ARG A 16 12.37 -2.23 -16.70
C ARG A 16 11.20 -2.95 -17.41
N LYS A 17 11.01 -4.25 -17.16
CA LYS A 17 9.89 -5.02 -17.70
C LYS A 17 8.96 -5.47 -16.58
N ASN A 18 7.67 -5.36 -16.81
CA ASN A 18 6.66 -5.90 -15.89
C ASN A 18 6.71 -7.44 -15.94
N ALA A 19 6.87 -8.04 -14.78
CA ALA A 19 6.89 -9.48 -14.56
C ALA A 19 5.80 -9.85 -13.55
N LYS A 20 5.10 -10.95 -13.81
CA LYS A 20 4.12 -11.51 -12.89
C LYS A 20 4.59 -12.90 -12.48
N ILE A 21 4.95 -13.04 -11.20
CA ILE A 21 5.49 -14.27 -10.64
C ILE A 21 4.37 -14.96 -9.85
N SER A 22 3.93 -16.13 -10.30
CA SER A 22 2.95 -16.92 -9.56
C SER A 22 3.67 -17.88 -8.62
N PHE A 23 3.39 -17.81 -7.32
CA PHE A 23 4.17 -18.55 -6.31
C PHE A 23 3.99 -20.06 -6.41
N HIS A 24 2.84 -20.53 -6.91
CA HIS A 24 2.59 -21.94 -7.19
C HIS A 24 3.49 -22.54 -8.29
N GLN A 25 4.16 -21.70 -9.09
CA GLN A 25 5.07 -22.13 -10.17
C GLN A 25 6.52 -22.22 -9.70
N LEU A 26 6.82 -21.78 -8.47
CA LEU A 26 8.17 -21.79 -7.92
C LEU A 26 8.39 -23.08 -7.13
N ASP A 27 9.57 -23.68 -7.30
CA ASP A 27 10.02 -24.73 -6.39
C ASP A 27 10.28 -24.16 -4.98
N TYR A 28 10.32 -25.05 -3.99
CA TYR A 28 10.52 -24.67 -2.58
C TYR A 28 11.77 -23.83 -2.36
N TYR A 29 12.89 -24.16 -3.02
CA TYR A 29 14.15 -23.45 -2.85
C TYR A 29 14.09 -22.03 -3.43
N THR A 30 13.49 -21.89 -4.61
CA THR A 30 13.25 -20.60 -5.25
C THR A 30 12.32 -19.73 -4.43
N LEU A 31 11.25 -20.30 -3.87
CA LEU A 31 10.34 -19.60 -2.97
C LEU A 31 11.03 -19.16 -1.68
N PHE A 32 11.83 -20.03 -1.06
CA PHE A 32 12.60 -19.71 0.15
C PHE A 32 13.63 -18.59 -0.10
N ARG A 33 14.36 -18.65 -1.21
CA ARG A 33 15.32 -17.59 -1.57
C ARG A 33 14.63 -16.26 -1.88
N LEU A 34 13.49 -16.30 -2.55
CA LEU A 34 12.67 -15.12 -2.76
C LEU A 34 12.27 -14.52 -1.42
N PHE A 35 11.73 -15.34 -0.50
CA PHE A 35 11.38 -14.90 0.85
C PHE A 35 12.55 -14.25 1.60
N GLU A 36 13.71 -14.90 1.65
CA GLU A 36 14.90 -14.36 2.31
C GLU A 36 15.41 -13.06 1.67
N THR A 37 15.31 -12.96 0.34
CA THR A 37 15.72 -11.75 -0.39
C THR A 37 14.74 -10.62 -0.12
N LEU A 38 13.44 -10.89 -0.16
CA LEU A 38 12.41 -9.91 0.19
C LEU A 38 12.60 -9.46 1.65
N LYS A 39 12.83 -10.35 2.60
CA LYS A 39 13.16 -9.99 3.99
C LYS A 39 14.37 -9.05 4.09
N LYS A 40 15.43 -9.32 3.33
CA LYS A 40 16.63 -8.47 3.34
C LYS A 40 16.38 -7.09 2.71
N VAL A 41 15.59 -7.03 1.65
CA VAL A 41 15.27 -5.78 0.93
C VAL A 41 14.27 -4.93 1.72
N PHE A 42 13.23 -5.56 2.27
CA PHE A 42 12.10 -4.88 2.91
C PHE A 42 12.22 -4.79 4.44
N GLY A 43 13.27 -5.37 5.04
CA GLY A 43 13.46 -5.44 6.49
C GLY A 43 12.30 -6.13 7.22
N GLU A 44 12.17 -5.90 8.53
CA GLU A 44 11.00 -6.30 9.32
C GLU A 44 9.82 -5.31 9.18
N GLY A 45 9.63 -4.73 7.99
CA GLY A 45 8.49 -3.85 7.67
C GLY A 45 8.74 -2.34 7.79
N GLU A 46 9.86 -1.90 8.35
CA GLU A 46 10.22 -0.47 8.43
C GLU A 46 10.42 0.15 7.04
N PHE A 47 11.08 -0.56 6.12
CA PHE A 47 11.30 -0.06 4.76
C PHE A 47 9.99 0.12 3.98
N LEU A 48 9.03 -0.81 4.14
CA LEU A 48 7.70 -0.67 3.50
C LEU A 48 6.93 0.52 4.07
N TYR A 49 7.04 0.77 5.37
CA TYR A 49 6.43 1.93 6.00
C TYR A 49 7.02 3.23 5.46
N GLU A 50 8.35 3.34 5.38
CA GLU A 50 9.03 4.51 4.83
C GLU A 50 8.70 4.73 3.34
N GLN A 51 8.66 3.67 2.54
CA GLN A 51 8.27 3.76 1.12
C GLN A 51 6.79 4.17 0.95
N LEU A 52 5.88 3.60 1.75
CA LEU A 52 4.48 4.02 1.77
C LEU A 52 4.36 5.48 2.18
N HIS A 53 5.06 5.90 3.23
CA HIS A 53 5.05 7.27 3.74
C HIS A 53 5.47 8.29 2.65
N ASN A 54 6.47 7.94 1.85
CA ASN A 54 7.00 8.78 0.78
C ASN A 54 6.25 8.65 -0.56
N THR A 55 5.23 7.77 -0.65
CA THR A 55 4.51 7.54 -1.91
C THR A 55 3.64 8.75 -2.28
N ASP A 56 3.81 9.24 -3.51
CA ASP A 56 3.04 10.35 -4.07
C ASP A 56 1.55 9.98 -4.27
N LEU A 57 0.65 10.88 -3.90
CA LEU A 57 -0.80 10.64 -3.98
C LEU A 57 -1.34 10.48 -5.41
N SER A 58 -0.56 10.89 -6.42
CA SER A 58 -0.90 10.69 -7.83
C SER A 58 -1.04 9.21 -8.21
N TYR A 59 -0.34 8.30 -7.53
CA TYR A 59 -0.51 6.85 -7.69
C TYR A 59 -1.93 6.39 -7.31
N PHE A 60 -2.61 7.14 -6.44
CA PHE A 60 -3.94 6.81 -5.95
C PHE A 60 -5.06 7.52 -6.71
N LYS A 61 -4.80 8.23 -7.81
CA LYS A 61 -5.80 8.94 -8.65
C LYS A 61 -6.97 8.08 -9.14
N HIS A 62 -6.78 6.77 -9.29
CA HIS A 62 -7.86 5.86 -9.66
C HIS A 62 -8.75 5.47 -8.48
N ARG A 63 -8.21 5.54 -7.26
CA ARG A 63 -8.89 5.18 -6.01
C ARG A 63 -9.52 6.41 -5.35
N LEU A 64 -8.77 7.51 -5.30
CA LEU A 64 -9.22 8.84 -4.96
C LEU A 64 -9.59 9.56 -6.24
N ARG A 65 -10.86 9.96 -6.42
CA ARG A 65 -11.31 10.72 -7.59
C ARG A 65 -10.27 11.79 -8.00
N ASN A 66 -9.95 11.90 -9.28
CA ASN A 66 -8.88 12.79 -9.79
C ASN A 66 -8.90 14.22 -9.20
N ASN A 67 -10.09 14.78 -8.99
CA ASN A 67 -10.26 16.12 -8.42
C ASN A 67 -9.93 16.21 -6.92
N LEU A 68 -9.98 15.10 -6.18
CA LEU A 68 -9.65 15.02 -4.77
C LEU A 68 -8.14 15.03 -4.55
N VAL A 69 -7.38 14.28 -5.37
CA VAL A 69 -5.91 14.33 -5.35
C VAL A 69 -5.40 15.74 -5.67
N GLY A 70 -6.00 16.41 -6.67
CA GLY A 70 -5.67 17.80 -6.97
C GLY A 70 -5.96 18.76 -5.81
N LYS A 71 -7.05 18.54 -5.08
CA LYS A 71 -7.39 19.34 -3.88
C LYS A 71 -6.43 19.09 -2.73
N LEU A 72 -6.05 17.84 -2.48
CA LEU A 72 -5.05 17.49 -1.46
C LEU A 72 -3.70 18.16 -1.78
N ASN A 73 -3.25 18.07 -3.04
CA ASN A 73 -2.04 18.75 -3.50
C ASN A 73 -2.11 20.27 -3.30
N ASN A 74 -3.27 20.90 -3.58
CA ASN A 74 -3.45 22.34 -3.38
C ASN A 74 -3.46 22.74 -1.90
N ASN A 75 -3.65 21.80 -0.97
CA ASN A 75 -3.51 22.00 0.47
C ASN A 75 -2.12 21.55 0.99
N GLY A 76 -1.15 21.30 0.10
CA GLY A 76 0.23 20.92 0.46
C GLY A 76 0.42 19.44 0.84
N ILE A 77 -0.60 18.61 0.61
CA ILE A 77 -0.59 17.18 0.93
C ILE A 77 -0.28 16.43 -0.36
N HIS A 78 0.95 15.95 -0.49
CA HIS A 78 1.49 15.33 -1.69
C HIS A 78 1.76 13.84 -1.53
N THR A 79 1.95 13.39 -0.29
CA THR A 79 2.35 12.01 0.03
C THR A 79 1.33 11.33 0.93
N LEU A 80 1.34 9.99 0.93
CA LEU A 80 0.56 9.20 1.88
C LEU A 80 0.95 9.46 3.33
N GLY A 81 2.22 9.70 3.62
CA GLY A 81 2.70 9.99 4.96
C GLY A 81 2.05 11.24 5.55
N GLN A 82 2.11 12.34 4.80
CA GLN A 82 1.41 13.57 5.17
C GLN A 82 -0.10 13.37 5.36
N LEU A 83 -0.69 12.42 4.63
CA LEU A 83 -2.11 12.09 4.72
C LEU A 83 -2.43 11.22 5.96
N PHE A 84 -1.47 10.44 6.45
CA PHE A 84 -1.58 9.70 7.72
C PHE A 84 -1.44 10.60 8.95
N ASP A 85 -0.71 11.71 8.82
CA ASP A 85 -0.52 12.68 9.91
C ASP A 85 -1.73 13.61 10.12
N LEU A 86 -2.71 13.61 9.21
CA LEU A 86 -3.89 14.46 9.31
C LEU A 86 -4.96 13.85 10.21
N SER A 87 -5.52 14.69 11.08
CA SER A 87 -6.76 14.36 11.77
C SER A 87 -7.97 14.53 10.85
N GLU A 88 -9.13 14.00 11.27
CA GLU A 88 -10.41 14.24 10.60
C GLU A 88 -10.77 15.73 10.57
N GLU A 89 -10.41 16.46 11.62
CA GLU A 89 -10.62 17.90 11.68
C GLU A 89 -9.76 18.64 10.64
N ASP A 90 -8.47 18.31 10.52
CA ASP A 90 -7.57 18.92 9.53
C ASP A 90 -8.06 18.69 8.10
N LEU A 91 -8.52 17.46 7.84
CA LEU A 91 -9.00 17.08 6.53
C LEU A 91 -10.32 17.78 6.16
N MET A 92 -11.19 18.01 7.14
CA MET A 92 -12.45 18.75 6.96
C MET A 92 -12.22 20.26 6.79
N ASN A 93 -11.10 20.79 7.32
CA ASN A 93 -10.70 22.18 7.15
C ASN A 93 -9.97 22.45 5.82
N CYS A 94 -9.56 21.40 5.11
CA CYS A 94 -8.91 21.54 3.80
C CYS A 94 -9.84 22.17 2.76
N LYS A 95 -9.32 23.19 2.07
CA LYS A 95 -10.10 23.93 1.07
C LYS A 95 -10.56 23.00 -0.05
N GLY A 96 -11.89 22.94 -0.25
CA GLY A 96 -12.51 22.17 -1.31
C GLY A 96 -12.70 20.68 -1.00
N ILE A 97 -12.27 20.21 0.17
CA ILE A 97 -12.55 18.86 0.66
C ILE A 97 -13.81 18.94 1.53
N GLY A 98 -14.92 18.44 1.00
CA GLY A 98 -16.15 18.28 1.79
C GLY A 98 -16.22 16.89 2.41
N GLN A 99 -17.26 16.64 3.21
CA GLN A 99 -17.48 15.39 3.92
C GLN A 99 -17.32 14.12 3.05
N ARG A 100 -17.81 14.13 1.81
CA ARG A 100 -17.64 13.00 0.88
C ARG A 100 -16.18 12.76 0.46
N GLY A 101 -15.40 13.84 0.34
CA GLY A 101 -13.97 13.76 0.05
C GLY A 101 -13.20 13.22 1.25
N ALA A 102 -13.50 13.72 2.45
CA ALA A 102 -12.91 13.24 3.69
C ALA A 102 -13.18 11.74 3.90
N LEU A 103 -14.42 11.29 3.73
CA LEU A 103 -14.78 9.87 3.81
C LEU A 103 -14.02 8.98 2.83
N ALA A 104 -13.79 9.46 1.59
CA ALA A 104 -13.04 8.70 0.59
C ALA A 104 -11.55 8.55 0.98
N VAL A 105 -10.97 9.59 1.57
CA VAL A 105 -9.61 9.57 2.10
C VAL A 105 -9.51 8.60 3.28
N PHE A 106 -10.45 8.66 4.24
CA PHE A 106 -10.49 7.72 5.36
C PHE A 106 -10.69 6.28 4.92
N ALA A 107 -11.52 6.03 3.90
CA ALA A 107 -11.69 4.71 3.33
C ALA A 107 -10.37 4.17 2.74
N LEU A 108 -9.61 5.01 2.03
CA LEU A 108 -8.29 4.64 1.51
C LEU A 108 -7.30 4.34 2.65
N ILE A 109 -7.20 5.22 3.65
CA ILE A 109 -6.34 5.02 4.82
C ILE A 109 -6.67 3.67 5.48
N LYS A 110 -7.96 3.43 5.74
CA LYS A 110 -8.42 2.19 6.36
C LYS A 110 -8.15 0.96 5.50
N GLU A 111 -8.27 1.05 4.17
CA GLU A 111 -7.90 -0.03 3.26
C GLU A 111 -6.41 -0.39 3.41
N ILE A 112 -5.52 0.62 3.37
CA ILE A 112 -4.08 0.44 3.49
C ILE A 112 -3.70 -0.19 4.85
N PHE A 113 -4.31 0.29 5.95
CA PHE A 113 -4.05 -0.25 7.29
C PHE A 113 -4.73 -1.60 7.55
N SER A 114 -5.91 -1.85 6.98
CA SER A 114 -6.59 -3.14 7.11
C SER A 114 -5.88 -4.25 6.36
N ASP A 115 -5.24 -3.95 5.23
CA ASP A 115 -4.35 -4.90 4.54
C ASP A 115 -3.11 -5.21 5.38
N LYS A 116 -2.56 -4.23 6.09
CA LYS A 116 -1.45 -4.43 7.03
C LYS A 116 -1.82 -5.39 8.17
N ASP A 117 -2.94 -5.14 8.85
CA ASP A 117 -3.38 -5.98 9.97
C ASP A 117 -3.78 -7.40 9.53
N LYS A 118 -4.34 -7.53 8.34
CA LYS A 118 -4.71 -8.83 7.77
C LYS A 118 -3.48 -9.65 7.37
N GLN A 119 -2.50 -9.02 6.72
CA GLN A 119 -1.24 -9.66 6.35
C GLN A 119 -0.40 -10.05 7.58
N VAL A 120 -0.32 -9.19 8.60
CA VAL A 120 0.39 -9.51 9.86
C VAL A 120 -0.29 -10.66 10.60
N ARG A 121 -1.63 -10.66 10.74
CA ARG A 121 -2.35 -11.77 11.39
C ARG A 121 -2.23 -13.09 10.63
N GLU A 122 -2.22 -13.07 9.30
CA GLU A 122 -2.03 -14.27 8.48
C GLU A 122 -0.60 -14.83 8.58
N ILE A 123 0.41 -13.98 8.83
CA ILE A 123 1.80 -14.41 9.06
C ILE A 123 2.00 -14.92 10.50
N THR A 124 1.43 -14.28 11.52
CA THR A 124 1.62 -14.65 12.93
C THR A 124 0.71 -15.81 13.39
N SER A 125 -0.25 -16.24 12.57
CA SER A 125 -1.09 -17.42 12.82
C SER A 125 -0.58 -18.71 12.15
N LEU A 126 0.62 -18.64 11.54
CA LEU A 126 1.43 -19.77 11.09
C LEU A 126 2.43 -20.19 12.18
#